data_AF-A0A831JFH6-F1
#
_entry.id   AF-A0A831JFH6-F1
#
_cell.length_a   1.000
_cell.length_b   1.000
_cell.length_c   1.000
_cell.angle_alpha   90.00
_cell.angle_beta   90.00
_cell.angle_gamma   90.00
#
_symmetry.space_group_name_H-M   'P 1'
#
loop_
_entity.id
_entity.type
_entity.pdbx_description
1 polymer ?
#
loop_
_entity_poly.entity_id
_entity_poly.type
_entity_poly.pdbx_seq_one_letter_code
_entity_poly.pdbx_strand_id
1 'polypeptide(L)'
;MDANKLFEMTALYKGIFDQMGVVSRSCDRSATNVSREAKLAHCRRMLDKLPKYIAQGRTEKAQRWIAFIQGVLWGLDLTTITELKNTSRPVTGK
;
A
#
# COMPACT_ATOMS: atom_id res chain seq x y z
N MET A 1 5.96 -12.66 -3.65
CA MET A 1 4.72 -12.20 -4.31
C MET A 1 5.02 -11.94 -5.76
N ASP A 2 4.25 -12.55 -6.67
CA ASP A 2 4.33 -12.26 -8.11
C ASP A 2 3.63 -10.93 -8.47
N ALA A 3 3.70 -10.55 -9.75
CA ALA A 3 3.11 -9.33 -10.28
C ALA A 3 1.58 -9.27 -10.12
N ASN A 4 0.88 -10.40 -10.32
CA ASN A 4 -0.58 -10.45 -10.19
C ASN A 4 -1.01 -10.16 -8.76
N LYS A 5 -0.31 -10.75 -7.79
CA LYS A 5 -0.58 -10.50 -6.37
C LYS A 5 -0.31 -9.04 -5.99
N LEU A 6 0.72 -8.42 -6.56
CA LEU A 6 0.99 -7.00 -6.34
C LEU A 6 -0.12 -6.10 -6.91
N PHE A 7 -0.70 -6.43 -8.07
CA PHE A 7 -1.86 -5.72 -8.60
C PHE A 7 -3.09 -5.88 -7.71
N GLU A 8 -3.37 -7.12 -7.27
CA GLU A 8 -4.49 -7.43 -6.36
C GLU A 8 -4.39 -6.62 -5.06
N MET A 9 -3.23 -6.64 -4.40
CA MET A 9 -3.01 -5.88 -3.17
C MET A 9 -3.11 -4.36 -3.41
N THR A 10 -2.62 -3.88 -4.57
CA THR A 10 -2.76 -2.47 -4.92
C THR A 10 -4.23 -2.08 -5.03
N ALA A 11 -5.06 -2.90 -5.68
CA ALA A 11 -6.49 -2.66 -5.82
C ALA A 11 -7.20 -2.73 -4.45
N LEU A 12 -6.87 -3.72 -3.62
CA LEU A 12 -7.44 -3.89 -2.28
C LEU A 12 -7.19 -2.65 -1.42
N TYR A 13 -5.94 -2.22 -1.28
CA TYR A 13 -5.63 -1.05 -0.45
C TYR A 13 -6.21 0.24 -1.03
N LYS A 14 -6.33 0.35 -2.36
CA LYS A 14 -7.07 1.47 -2.95
C LYS A 14 -8.53 1.46 -2.50
N GLY A 15 -9.21 0.32 -2.57
CA GLY A 15 -10.59 0.17 -2.11
C GLY A 15 -10.77 0.59 -0.65
N ILE A 16 -9.87 0.14 0.24
CA ILE A 16 -9.88 0.54 1.67
C ILE A 16 -9.74 2.06 1.79
N PHE A 17 -8.83 2.67 1.06
CA PHE A 17 -8.57 4.11 1.15
C PHE A 17 -9.70 4.95 0.57
N ASP A 18 -10.36 4.45 -0.48
CA ASP A 18 -11.54 5.08 -1.06
C ASP A 18 -12.73 5.04 -0.08
N GLN A 19 -12.93 3.91 0.62
CA GLN A 19 -13.93 3.79 1.68
C GLN A 19 -13.67 4.75 2.86
N MET A 20 -12.39 5.02 3.15
CA MET A 20 -11.99 5.98 4.18
C MET A 20 -12.04 7.44 3.71
N GLY A 21 -12.37 7.72 2.44
CA GLY A 21 -12.37 9.07 1.87
C GLY A 21 -10.97 9.70 1.74
N VAL A 22 -9.92 8.88 1.67
CA VAL A 22 -8.53 9.36 1.61
C VAL A 22 -8.20 9.87 0.20
N VAL A 23 -7.96 11.17 0.08
CA VAL A 23 -7.54 11.80 -1.16
C VAL A 23 -6.02 11.70 -1.34
N SER A 24 -5.59 11.32 -2.55
CA SER A 24 -4.17 11.25 -2.94
C SER A 24 -3.49 12.62 -2.86
N ARG A 25 -2.44 12.76 -2.03
CA ARG A 25 -1.63 14.00 -1.94
C ARG A 25 -0.15 13.71 -1.76
N SER A 26 0.69 14.64 -2.21
CA SER A 26 2.12 14.60 -1.91
C SER A 26 2.38 15.09 -0.48
N CYS A 27 3.17 14.33 0.26
CA CYS A 27 3.80 14.79 1.50
C CYS A 27 5.17 15.37 1.18
N ASP A 28 5.58 16.40 1.92
CA ASP A 28 6.96 16.85 1.96
C ASP A 28 7.85 15.73 2.53
N ARG A 29 9.01 15.49 1.90
CA ARG A 29 9.89 14.38 2.26
C ARG A 29 10.69 14.65 3.53
N SER A 30 10.83 15.92 3.93
CA SER A 30 11.53 16.32 5.16
C SER A 30 10.58 16.50 6.35
N ALA A 31 9.27 16.36 6.15
CA ALA A 31 8.30 16.60 7.21
C ALA A 31 8.42 15.54 8.34
N THR A 32 8.55 16.04 9.57
CA THR A 32 8.38 15.27 10.81
C THR A 32 7.01 15.59 11.41
N ASN A 33 6.50 14.76 12.33
CA ASN A 33 5.18 14.95 12.96
C ASN A 33 4.01 15.05 11.96
N VAL A 34 4.08 14.25 10.89
CA VAL A 34 3.04 14.18 9.85
C VAL A 34 1.73 13.66 10.43
N SER A 35 0.62 14.36 10.16
CA SER A 35 -0.71 13.95 10.63
C SER A 35 -1.12 12.58 10.06
N ARG A 36 -2.09 11.93 10.69
CA ARG A 36 -2.65 10.65 10.22
C ARG A 36 -3.14 10.76 8.78
N GLU A 37 -3.87 11.81 8.46
CA GLU A 37 -4.45 12.08 7.15
C GLU A 37 -3.35 12.26 6.10
N ALA A 38 -2.27 12.95 6.44
CA ALA A 38 -1.15 13.17 5.54
C ALA A 38 -0.34 11.87 5.29
N LYS A 39 -0.17 11.01 6.31
CA LYS A 39 0.40 9.66 6.14
C LYS A 39 -0.43 8.82 5.17
N LEU A 40 -1.75 8.78 5.37
CA LEU A 40 -2.68 8.02 4.51
C LEU A 40 -2.71 8.57 3.08
N ALA A 41 -2.75 9.89 2.92
CA ALA A 41 -2.72 10.54 1.61
C ALA A 41 -1.41 10.24 0.84
N HIS A 42 -0.28 10.15 1.55
CA HIS A 42 0.99 9.73 0.96
C HIS A 42 0.93 8.28 0.49
N CYS A 43 0.41 7.37 1.33
CA CYS A 43 0.21 5.97 0.95
C CYS A 43 -0.72 5.84 -0.27
N ARG A 44 -1.80 6.65 -0.37
CA ARG A 44 -2.68 6.66 -1.54
C ARG A 44 -1.91 6.98 -2.82
N ARG A 45 -1.08 8.03 -2.76
CA ARG A 45 -0.21 8.43 -3.87
C ARG A 45 0.80 7.34 -4.25
N MET A 46 1.27 6.56 -3.28
CA MET A 46 2.13 5.41 -3.56
C MET A 46 1.37 4.33 -4.34
N LEU A 47 0.14 4.00 -3.91
CA LEU A 47 -0.74 3.06 -4.59
C LEU A 47 -1.05 3.48 -6.02
N ASP A 48 -1.20 4.79 -6.30
CA ASP A 48 -1.45 5.29 -7.65
C ASP A 48 -0.32 5.00 -8.63
N LYS A 49 0.92 4.92 -8.14
CA LYS A 49 2.11 4.68 -8.97
C LYS A 49 2.51 3.21 -9.05
N LEU A 50 2.04 2.37 -8.13
CA LEU A 50 2.38 0.94 -8.09
C LEU A 50 2.09 0.21 -9.41
N PRO A 51 0.94 0.39 -10.09
CA PRO A 51 0.64 -0.31 -11.34
C PRO A 51 1.72 -0.08 -12.41
N LYS A 52 2.25 1.14 -12.51
CA LYS A 52 3.34 1.48 -13.44
C LYS A 52 4.62 0.73 -13.12
N TYR A 53 4.99 0.61 -11.84
CA TYR A 53 6.20 -0.13 -11.47
C TYR A 53 6.06 -1.63 -11.71
N ILE A 54 4.88 -2.19 -11.44
CA ILE A 54 4.61 -3.62 -11.67
C ILE A 54 4.68 -3.92 -13.17
N ALA A 55 4.02 -3.10 -14.01
CA ALA A 55 4.04 -3.25 -15.46
C ALA A 55 5.45 -3.11 -16.08
N GLN A 56 6.35 -2.35 -15.43
CA GLN A 56 7.75 -2.21 -15.83
C GLN A 56 8.66 -3.34 -15.31
N GLY A 57 8.10 -4.40 -14.70
CA GLY A 57 8.89 -5.48 -14.10
C GLY A 57 9.66 -5.07 -12.83
N ARG A 58 9.41 -3.87 -12.28
CA ARG A 58 10.09 -3.35 -11.08
C ARG A 58 9.43 -3.89 -9.80
N THR A 59 9.28 -5.20 -9.72
CA THR A 59 8.51 -5.91 -8.68
C THR A 59 9.11 -5.73 -7.29
N GLU A 60 10.42 -5.72 -7.12
CA GLU A 60 11.07 -5.46 -5.82
C GLU A 60 10.72 -4.08 -5.25
N LYS A 61 10.68 -3.06 -6.13
CA LYS A 61 10.27 -1.71 -5.74
C LYS A 61 8.81 -1.69 -5.31
N ALA A 62 7.95 -2.39 -6.06
CA ALA A 62 6.54 -2.51 -5.72
C ALA A 62 6.35 -3.24 -4.37
N GLN A 63 7.07 -4.32 -4.12
CA GLN A 63 7.05 -5.06 -2.85
C GLN A 63 7.47 -4.17 -1.67
N ARG A 64 8.56 -3.39 -1.80
CA ARG A 64 8.98 -2.44 -0.76
C ARG A 64 7.91 -1.39 -0.46
N TRP A 65 7.24 -0.90 -1.50
CA TRP A 65 6.17 0.09 -1.34
C TRP A 65 4.93 -0.49 -0.66
N ILE A 66 4.54 -1.72 -1.01
CA ILE A 66 3.48 -2.44 -0.32
C ILE A 66 3.84 -2.66 1.16
N ALA A 67 5.04 -3.13 1.46
CA ALA A 67 5.48 -3.35 2.84
C ALA A 67 5.47 -2.04 3.67
N PHE A 68 5.88 -0.92 3.08
CA PHE A 68 5.78 0.39 3.72
C PHE A 68 4.32 0.76 4.05
N ILE A 69 3.40 0.59 3.09
CA ILE A 69 1.98 0.89 3.27
C ILE A 69 1.38 0.00 4.38
N GLN A 70 1.73 -1.28 4.41
CA GLN A 70 1.32 -2.21 5.47
C GLN A 70 1.83 -1.77 6.84
N GLY A 71 3.09 -1.33 6.92
CA GLY A 71 3.67 -0.79 8.15
C GLY A 71 2.93 0.46 8.64
N VAL A 72 2.55 1.37 7.72
CA VAL A 72 1.75 2.56 8.07
C VAL A 72 0.35 2.17 8.55
N LEU A 73 -0.32 1.24 7.87
CA LEU A 73 -1.65 0.78 8.28
C LEU A 73 -1.63 0.14 9.66
N TRP A 74 -0.64 -0.72 9.93
CA TRP A 74 -0.47 -1.36 11.23
C TRP A 74 -0.13 -0.34 12.32
N GLY A 75 0.80 0.58 12.08
CA GLY A 75 1.17 1.62 13.03
C GLY A 75 0.11 2.71 13.26
N LEU A 76 -1.01 2.66 12.53
CA LEU A 76 -2.19 3.51 12.72
C LEU A 76 -3.40 2.72 13.24
N ASP A 77 -3.19 1.46 13.66
CA ASP A 77 -4.23 0.54 14.16
C ASP A 77 -5.39 0.32 13.17
N LEU A 78 -5.11 0.41 11.87
CA LEU A 78 -6.10 0.23 10.79
C LEU A 78 -6.17 -1.21 10.27
N THR A 79 -5.26 -2.08 10.72
CA THR A 79 -5.22 -3.48 10.34
C THR A 79 -4.47 -4.28 11.39
N THR A 80 -4.75 -5.57 11.46
CA THR A 80 -4.03 -6.52 12.31
C THR A 80 -2.88 -7.17 11.58
N ILE A 81 -1.87 -7.64 12.33
CA ILE A 81 -0.76 -8.42 11.76
C ILE A 81 -1.27 -9.69 11.04
N THR A 82 -2.38 -10.27 11.49
CA THR A 82 -3.00 -11.45 10.89
C THR A 82 -3.57 -11.13 9.51
N GLU A 83 -4.30 -10.03 9.37
CA GLU A 83 -4.82 -9.55 8.09
C GLU A 83 -3.70 -9.25 7.09
N LEU A 84 -2.63 -8.59 7.55
CA LEU A 84 -1.46 -8.31 6.72
C LEU A 84 -0.80 -9.58 6.19
N LYS A 85 -0.58 -10.57 7.08
CA LYS A 85 -0.02 -11.87 6.69
C LYS A 85 -0.90 -12.56 5.65
N ASN A 86 -2.21 -12.60 5.89
CA ASN A 86 -3.16 -13.25 4.97
C ASN A 86 -3.20 -12.56 3.60
N THR A 87 -3.19 -11.23 3.58
CA THR A 87 -3.20 -10.44 2.36
C THR A 87 -1.94 -10.65 1.52
N SER A 88 -0.78 -10.84 2.17
CA SER A 88 0.50 -11.07 1.48
C SER A 88 0.74 -12.54 1.06
N ARG A 89 -0.14 -13.48 1.43
CA ARG A 89 0.04 -14.89 1.05
C ARG A 89 0.03 -15.04 -0.47
N PRO A 90 0.93 -15.86 -1.05
CA PRO A 90 0.81 -16.25 -2.44
C PRO A 90 -0.56 -16.87 -2.66
N VAL A 91 -1.18 -16.56 -3.80
CA VAL A 91 -2.31 -17.36 -4.31
C VAL A 91 -1.69 -18.64 -4.85
N THR A 92 -1.23 -19.53 -3.98
CA THR A 92 -0.84 -20.88 -4.40
C THR A 92 -2.10 -21.55 -4.94
N GLY A 93 -2.10 -21.73 -6.27
CA GLY A 93 -3.02 -22.60 -6.98
C GLY A 93 -2.94 -24.02 -6.43
N LYS A 94 -4.11 -24.67 -6.47
CA LYS A 94 -4.17 -26.11 -6.69
C LYS A 94 -3.63 -26.43 -8.08
#